data_AF-A0A925CPT3-F1
#
_entry.id   AF-A0A925CPT3-F1
#
_cell.length_a   1.000
_cell.length_b   1.000
_cell.length_c   1.000
_cell.angle_alpha   90.00
_cell.angle_beta   90.00
_cell.angle_gamma   90.00
#
_symmetry.space_group_name_H-M   'P 1'
#
loop_
_entity.id
_entity.type
_entity.pdbx_description
1 polymer ?
#
loop_
_entity_poly.entity_id
_entity_poly.type
_entity_poly.pdbx_seq_one_letter_code
_entity_poly.pdbx_strand_id
1 'polypeptide(L)'
;DGRVGQAMLSIPAVKGVEIGIGFESARRTGAQVHDEITMAPGRAIAGNVQRTTNRAGGLDGGMTNGEPVVVRVAMKPISTLMKPLQTIDTTASASAEAVVERSDVTAVPAMGVIAEAMLALVLADAMLEKFGGDSLGEMRRNYDAFLAHIAQRLQ
;
A
#
# COMPACT_ATOMS: atom_id res chain seq x y z
N ASP A 1 -6.13 -5.69 1.88
CA ASP A 1 -4.65 -5.86 1.77
C ASP A 1 -4.21 -6.47 0.44
N GLY A 2 -4.78 -7.59 -0.01
CA GLY A 2 -4.40 -8.26 -1.27
C GLY A 2 -4.39 -7.35 -2.51
N ARG A 3 -5.43 -6.50 -2.68
CA ARG A 3 -5.50 -5.50 -3.76
C ARG A 3 -4.34 -4.49 -3.72
N VAL A 4 -3.98 -4.03 -2.51
CA VAL A 4 -2.83 -3.14 -2.31
C VAL A 4 -1.53 -3.87 -2.66
N GLY A 5 -1.35 -5.09 -2.16
CA GLY A 5 -0.18 -5.92 -2.45
C GLY A 5 0.02 -6.14 -3.96
N GLN A 6 -1.04 -6.50 -4.67
CA GLN A 6 -1.02 -6.68 -6.13
C GLN A 6 -0.63 -5.38 -6.85
N ALA A 7 -1.26 -4.26 -6.52
CA ALA A 7 -0.97 -2.96 -7.14
C ALA A 7 0.49 -2.55 -6.91
N MET A 8 1.00 -2.68 -5.70
CA MET A 8 2.39 -2.36 -5.39
C MET A 8 3.38 -3.29 -6.09
N LEU A 9 3.13 -4.61 -6.11
CA LEU A 9 4.00 -5.58 -6.81
C LEU A 9 3.99 -5.41 -8.33
N SER A 10 2.95 -4.79 -8.89
CA SER A 10 2.87 -4.51 -10.33
C SER A 10 3.79 -3.36 -10.78
N ILE A 11 4.29 -2.55 -9.85
CA ILE A 11 5.21 -1.46 -10.16
C ILE A 11 6.55 -2.04 -10.64
N PRO A 12 7.10 -1.56 -11.78
CA PRO A 12 8.37 -2.05 -12.29
C PRO A 12 9.48 -2.02 -11.25
N ALA A 13 10.26 -3.09 -11.19
CA ALA A 13 11.35 -3.32 -10.24
C ALA A 13 10.96 -3.47 -8.76
N VAL A 14 9.67 -3.41 -8.37
CA VAL A 14 9.25 -3.80 -7.02
C VAL A 14 9.33 -5.32 -6.86
N LYS A 15 9.93 -5.78 -5.75
CA LYS A 15 10.16 -7.19 -5.42
C LYS A 15 9.60 -7.63 -4.08
N GLY A 16 9.07 -6.70 -3.28
CA GLY A 16 8.46 -6.99 -2.00
C GLY A 16 7.54 -5.86 -1.55
N VAL A 17 6.51 -6.21 -0.77
CA VAL A 17 5.51 -5.29 -0.23
C VAL A 17 5.21 -5.68 1.20
N GLU A 18 5.08 -4.68 2.05
CA GLU A 18 4.74 -4.82 3.46
C GLU A 18 3.61 -3.85 3.83
N ILE A 19 2.72 -4.30 4.71
CA ILE A 19 1.70 -3.45 5.34
C ILE A 19 2.09 -3.24 6.81
N GLY A 20 2.08 -1.99 7.27
CA GLY A 20 2.45 -1.65 8.64
C GLY A 20 3.89 -2.03 8.97
N ILE A 21 4.07 -2.90 9.98
CA ILE A 21 5.39 -3.46 10.34
C ILE A 21 5.78 -4.68 9.48
N GLY A 22 4.91 -5.17 8.60
CA GLY A 22 5.29 -6.13 7.55
C GLY A 22 5.90 -7.43 8.07
N PHE A 23 7.04 -7.84 7.50
CA PHE A 23 7.75 -9.06 7.87
C PHE A 23 8.23 -9.04 9.33
N GLU A 24 8.39 -7.87 9.95
CA GLU A 24 8.72 -7.76 11.38
C GLU A 24 7.61 -8.30 12.28
N SER A 25 6.34 -8.27 11.84
CA SER A 25 5.24 -8.89 12.58
C SER A 25 5.41 -10.40 12.75
N ALA A 26 5.93 -11.08 11.73
CA ALA A 26 6.19 -12.52 11.76
C ALA A 26 7.34 -12.92 12.70
N ARG A 27 8.07 -11.94 13.23
CA ARG A 27 9.20 -12.14 14.15
C ARG A 27 8.86 -11.79 15.61
N ARG A 28 7.60 -11.46 15.89
CA ARG A 28 7.13 -10.95 17.18
C ARG A 28 6.01 -11.81 17.75
N THR A 29 5.79 -11.69 19.06
CA THR A 29 4.65 -12.35 19.72
C THR A 29 3.36 -11.60 19.42
N GLY A 30 2.20 -12.26 19.56
CA GLY A 30 0.89 -11.61 19.32
C GLY A 30 0.69 -10.32 20.11
N ALA A 31 1.15 -10.29 21.37
CA ALA A 31 1.09 -9.09 22.23
C ALA A 31 1.90 -7.89 21.68
N GLN A 32 2.89 -8.14 20.82
CA GLN A 32 3.76 -7.13 20.23
C GLN A 32 3.37 -6.75 18.79
N VAL A 33 2.38 -7.43 18.21
CA VAL A 33 1.95 -7.25 16.81
C VAL A 33 0.61 -6.55 16.72
N HIS A 34 -0.35 -6.92 17.57
CA HIS A 34 -1.69 -6.36 17.49
C HIS A 34 -1.76 -4.94 18.05
N ASP A 35 -2.76 -4.21 17.58
CA ASP A 35 -3.03 -2.85 17.97
C ASP A 35 -4.27 -2.82 18.88
N GLU A 36 -4.08 -2.46 20.15
CA GLU A 36 -5.16 -2.41 21.14
C GLU A 36 -6.19 -1.32 20.81
N ILE A 37 -7.45 -1.57 21.13
CA ILE A 37 -8.58 -0.69 20.84
C ILE A 37 -8.94 0.10 22.10
N THR A 38 -9.01 1.42 21.99
CA THR A 38 -9.47 2.31 23.06
C THR A 38 -10.58 3.22 22.57
N MET A 39 -11.41 3.72 23.49
CA MET A 39 -12.46 4.68 23.16
C MET A 39 -11.84 6.00 22.69
N ALA A 40 -12.38 6.56 21.61
CA ALA A 40 -12.05 7.87 21.08
C ALA A 40 -13.32 8.59 20.64
N PRO A 41 -14.13 9.12 21.60
CA PRO A 41 -15.36 9.83 21.28
C PRO A 41 -15.10 10.97 20.30
N GLY A 42 -15.94 11.07 19.26
CA GLY A 42 -15.80 12.08 18.20
C GLY A 42 -14.95 11.64 17.00
N ARG A 43 -14.27 10.48 17.07
CA ARG A 43 -13.56 9.89 15.91
C ARG A 43 -14.49 9.03 15.07
N ALA A 44 -15.49 9.66 14.46
CA ALA A 44 -16.53 8.98 13.68
C ALA A 44 -15.98 8.09 12.55
N ILE A 45 -14.86 8.49 11.91
CA ILE A 45 -14.21 7.73 10.82
C ILE A 45 -13.77 6.31 11.25
N ALA A 46 -13.54 6.10 12.55
CA ALA A 46 -13.19 4.83 13.15
C ALA A 46 -14.29 4.32 14.10
N GLY A 47 -15.51 4.84 14.02
CA GLY A 47 -16.63 4.42 14.87
C GLY A 47 -16.45 4.76 16.35
N ASN A 48 -15.84 5.91 16.66
CA ASN A 48 -15.53 6.39 18.01
C ASN A 48 -14.56 5.50 18.81
N VAL A 49 -13.74 4.71 18.11
CA VAL A 49 -12.58 4.04 18.69
C VAL A 49 -11.29 4.49 18.02
N GLN A 50 -10.17 4.18 18.65
CA GLN A 50 -8.84 4.35 18.08
C GLN A 50 -7.97 3.16 18.42
N ARG A 51 -6.85 3.04 17.72
CA ARG A 51 -5.78 2.14 18.09
C ARG A 51 -4.67 2.87 18.85
N THR A 52 -4.09 2.23 19.86
CA THR A 52 -2.97 2.80 20.62
C THR A 52 -1.66 2.79 19.81
N THR A 53 -1.56 1.89 18.84
CA THR A 53 -0.47 1.80 17.86
C THR A 53 -1.04 1.52 16.46
N ASN A 54 -0.20 1.60 15.42
CA ASN A 54 -0.61 1.27 14.05
C ASN A 54 0.35 0.28 13.39
N ARG A 55 0.56 -0.87 14.05
CA ARG A 55 1.44 -1.95 13.59
C ARG A 55 0.83 -2.72 12.42
N ALA A 56 -0.49 -2.84 12.40
CA ALA A 56 -1.26 -3.41 11.30
C ALA A 56 -1.26 -2.52 10.04
N GLY A 57 -0.80 -1.26 10.15
CA GLY A 57 -0.69 -0.35 9.00
C GLY A 57 -2.04 0.05 8.41
N GLY A 58 -3.02 0.29 9.28
CA GLY A 58 -4.36 0.75 8.90
C GLY A 58 -5.28 -0.34 8.36
N LEU A 59 -4.83 -1.60 8.30
CA LEU A 59 -5.60 -2.71 7.74
C LEU A 59 -5.71 -3.89 8.72
N ASP A 60 -6.93 -4.28 9.05
CA ASP A 60 -7.23 -5.50 9.80
C ASP A 60 -8.21 -6.36 9.01
N GLY A 61 -7.94 -7.66 8.88
CA GLY A 61 -8.83 -8.58 8.15
C GLY A 61 -9.12 -8.16 6.72
N GLY A 62 -8.17 -7.48 6.07
CA GLY A 62 -8.31 -6.96 4.71
C GLY A 62 -9.05 -5.63 4.57
N MET A 63 -9.56 -5.03 5.66
CA MET A 63 -10.35 -3.79 5.68
C MET A 63 -9.61 -2.64 6.36
N THR A 64 -9.92 -1.40 5.98
CA THR A 64 -9.43 -0.20 6.67
C THR A 64 -10.01 -0.11 8.08
N ASN A 65 -9.16 0.08 9.09
CA ASN A 65 -9.56 0.16 10.50
C ASN A 65 -9.70 1.61 11.03
N GLY A 66 -9.49 2.61 10.17
CA GLY A 66 -9.56 4.04 10.50
C GLY A 66 -8.23 4.68 10.89
N GLU A 67 -7.17 3.89 11.06
CA GLU A 67 -5.79 4.37 11.18
C GLU A 67 -5.15 4.62 9.80
N PRO A 68 -4.03 5.36 9.71
CA PRO A 68 -3.33 5.56 8.45
C PRO A 68 -2.96 4.23 7.77
N VAL A 69 -3.27 4.13 6.48
CA VAL A 69 -2.82 2.98 5.66
C VAL A 69 -1.33 3.14 5.40
N VAL A 70 -0.52 2.24 5.94
CA VAL A 70 0.94 2.28 5.84
C VAL A 70 1.42 1.13 4.97
N VAL A 71 2.04 1.46 3.85
CA VAL A 71 2.57 0.50 2.88
C VAL A 71 4.05 0.78 2.65
N ARG A 72 4.87 -0.27 2.62
CA ARG A 72 6.29 -0.19 2.26
C ARG A 72 6.55 -1.11 1.08
N VAL A 73 7.46 -0.70 0.21
CA VAL A 73 7.79 -1.43 -1.01
C VAL A 73 9.31 -1.53 -1.16
N ALA A 74 9.79 -2.70 -1.60
CA ALA A 74 11.20 -2.96 -1.84
C ALA A 74 11.47 -2.94 -3.35
N MET A 75 12.22 -1.94 -3.81
CA MET A 75 12.60 -1.79 -5.22
C MET A 75 14.01 -2.33 -5.44
N LYS A 76 14.19 -3.26 -6.38
CA LYS A 76 15.53 -3.64 -6.85
C LYS A 76 16.14 -2.50 -7.67
N PRO A 77 17.48 -2.36 -7.71
CA PRO A 77 18.12 -1.48 -8.68
C PRO A 77 17.66 -1.82 -10.10
N ILE A 78 17.21 -0.79 -10.83
CA ILE A 78 16.56 -0.95 -12.13
C ILE A 78 17.52 -0.72 -13.31
N SER A 79 18.48 0.18 -13.16
CA SER A 79 19.43 0.53 -14.23
C SER A 79 20.46 -0.56 -14.42
N THR A 80 20.72 -0.93 -15.67
CA THR A 80 21.90 -1.75 -16.02
C THR A 80 23.15 -0.99 -15.62
N LEU A 81 24.13 -1.70 -15.06
CA LEU A 81 25.36 -1.10 -14.54
C LEU A 81 26.23 -0.56 -15.68
N MET A 82 26.89 0.59 -15.45
CA MET A 82 27.89 1.16 -16.36
C MET A 82 29.11 0.26 -16.58
N LYS A 83 29.35 -0.66 -15.63
CA LYS A 83 30.17 -1.85 -15.86
C LYS A 83 29.20 -2.97 -16.25
N PRO A 84 29.07 -3.31 -17.54
CA PRO A 84 28.08 -4.25 -18.01
C PRO A 84 28.19 -5.62 -17.33
N LEU A 85 27.05 -6.27 -17.18
CA LEU A 85 26.99 -7.66 -16.73
C LEU A 85 27.11 -8.60 -17.93
N GLN A 86 27.56 -9.83 -17.69
CA GLN A 86 27.57 -10.86 -18.72
C GLN A 86 26.13 -11.23 -19.12
N THR A 87 25.93 -11.41 -20.41
CA THR A 87 24.69 -11.88 -21.02
C THR A 87 25.02 -12.72 -22.27
N ILE A 88 24.03 -12.99 -23.11
CA ILE A 88 24.20 -13.65 -24.41
C ILE A 88 23.67 -12.76 -25.55
N ASP A 89 24.31 -12.85 -26.71
CA ASP A 89 23.74 -12.43 -27.98
C ASP A 89 22.86 -13.57 -28.51
N THR A 90 21.55 -13.31 -28.57
CA THR A 90 20.56 -14.31 -29.01
C THR A 90 20.58 -14.58 -30.51
N THR A 91 21.17 -13.70 -31.31
CA THR A 91 21.34 -13.89 -32.77
C THR A 91 22.59 -14.72 -33.07
N ALA A 92 23.69 -14.45 -32.36
CA ALA A 92 24.96 -15.15 -32.52
C ALA A 92 25.08 -16.42 -31.66
N SER A 93 24.18 -16.62 -30.70
CA SER A 93 24.24 -17.70 -29.70
C SER A 93 25.58 -17.75 -28.95
N ALA A 94 26.11 -16.57 -28.61
CA ALA A 94 27.44 -16.40 -28.01
C ALA A 94 27.38 -15.49 -26.77
N SER A 95 28.41 -15.56 -25.93
CA SER A 95 28.56 -14.66 -24.77
C SER A 95 28.70 -13.20 -25.21
N ALA A 96 28.05 -12.29 -24.48
CA ALA A 96 28.06 -10.86 -24.74
C ALA A 96 27.99 -10.06 -23.42
N GLU A 97 28.02 -8.73 -23.54
CA GLU A 97 27.80 -7.80 -22.42
C GLU A 97 26.42 -7.14 -22.52
N ALA A 98 25.78 -6.91 -21.36
CA ALA A 98 24.46 -6.30 -21.29
C ALA A 98 24.50 -4.84 -21.76
N VAL A 99 23.52 -4.45 -22.58
CA VAL A 99 23.38 -3.08 -23.06
C VAL A 99 22.99 -2.14 -21.90
N VAL A 100 23.63 -0.98 -21.85
CA VAL A 100 23.32 0.08 -20.89
C VAL A 100 22.22 0.96 -21.49
N GLU A 101 21.00 0.83 -20.97
CA GLU A 101 19.83 1.56 -21.47
C GLU A 101 19.58 2.89 -20.74
N ARG A 102 19.92 2.96 -19.45
CA ARG A 102 19.68 4.14 -18.60
C ARG A 102 20.84 4.35 -17.65
N SER A 103 21.02 5.60 -17.22
CA SER A 103 22.17 6.04 -16.41
C SER A 103 21.85 6.49 -14.99
N ASP A 104 20.58 6.46 -14.58
CA ASP A 104 20.19 6.83 -13.22
C ASP A 104 20.76 5.85 -12.19
N VAL A 105 21.35 6.37 -11.11
CA VAL A 105 21.88 5.54 -10.01
C VAL A 105 20.74 4.98 -9.15
N THR A 106 19.67 5.76 -8.98
CA THR A 106 18.49 5.36 -8.21
C THR A 106 17.23 6.00 -8.77
N ALA A 107 16.14 5.23 -8.76
CA ALA A 107 14.80 5.68 -9.07
C ALA A 107 13.84 5.51 -7.87
N VAL A 108 14.35 5.22 -6.67
CA VAL A 108 13.53 5.00 -5.46
C VAL A 108 12.62 6.19 -5.13
N PRO A 109 13.07 7.45 -5.18
CA PRO A 109 12.18 8.59 -4.92
C PRO A 109 11.03 8.70 -5.93
N ALA A 110 11.32 8.49 -7.23
CA ALA A 110 10.30 8.51 -8.28
C ALA A 110 9.31 7.34 -8.12
N MET A 111 9.80 6.16 -7.71
CA MET A 111 8.96 5.01 -7.41
C MET A 111 8.00 5.30 -6.24
N GLY A 112 8.41 6.09 -5.25
CA GLY A 112 7.52 6.54 -4.17
C GLY A 112 6.26 7.22 -4.69
N VAL A 113 6.41 8.15 -5.64
CA VAL A 113 5.27 8.85 -6.28
C VAL A 113 4.38 7.88 -7.05
N ILE A 114 4.97 6.90 -7.74
CA ILE A 114 4.21 5.85 -8.43
C ILE A 114 3.43 5.00 -7.43
N ALA A 115 4.04 4.63 -6.30
CA ALA A 115 3.40 3.84 -5.26
C ALA A 115 2.22 4.59 -4.62
N GLU A 116 2.35 5.89 -4.37
CA GLU A 116 1.26 6.75 -3.91
C GLU A 116 0.08 6.74 -4.90
N ALA A 117 0.36 6.92 -6.20
CA ALA A 117 -0.66 6.89 -7.24
C ALA A 117 -1.36 5.53 -7.33
N MET A 118 -0.59 4.43 -7.29
CA MET A 118 -1.15 3.07 -7.32
C MET A 118 -2.00 2.77 -6.08
N LEU A 119 -1.61 3.27 -4.91
CA LEU A 119 -2.41 3.12 -3.69
C LEU A 119 -3.70 3.93 -3.78
N ALA A 120 -3.63 5.16 -4.30
CA ALA A 120 -4.80 6.01 -4.50
C ALA A 120 -5.83 5.37 -5.43
N LEU A 121 -5.41 4.73 -6.52
CA LEU A 121 -6.31 3.98 -7.41
C LEU A 121 -7.03 2.85 -6.68
N VAL A 122 -6.29 2.02 -5.92
CA VAL A 122 -6.88 0.91 -5.15
C VAL A 122 -7.89 1.42 -4.11
N LEU A 123 -7.57 2.52 -3.42
CA LEU A 123 -8.46 3.12 -2.43
C LEU A 123 -9.70 3.73 -3.10
N ALA A 124 -9.54 4.42 -4.24
CA ALA A 124 -10.65 4.98 -5.00
C ALA A 124 -11.62 3.88 -5.46
N ASP A 125 -11.11 2.78 -6.02
CA ASP A 125 -11.93 1.64 -6.42
C ASP A 125 -12.67 1.03 -5.23
N ALA A 126 -12.02 0.89 -4.07
CA ALA A 126 -12.66 0.38 -2.86
C ALA A 126 -13.74 1.34 -2.32
N MET A 127 -13.53 2.64 -2.45
CA MET A 127 -14.54 3.64 -2.09
C MET A 127 -15.73 3.59 -3.06
N LEU A 128 -15.50 3.48 -4.37
CA LEU A 128 -16.58 3.33 -5.35
C LEU A 128 -17.39 2.05 -5.12
N GLU A 129 -16.72 0.93 -4.86
CA GLU A 129 -17.38 -0.34 -4.56
C GLU A 129 -18.24 -0.26 -3.28
N LYS A 130 -17.76 0.42 -2.24
CA LYS A 130 -18.46 0.53 -0.96
C LYS A 130 -19.59 1.56 -0.97
N PHE A 131 -19.37 2.73 -1.57
CA PHE A 131 -20.28 3.88 -1.45
C PHE A 131 -21.09 4.14 -2.73
N GLY A 132 -20.66 3.61 -3.87
CA GLY A 132 -21.33 3.77 -5.16
C GLY A 132 -21.54 5.24 -5.57
N GLY A 133 -22.55 5.43 -6.41
CA GLY A 133 -22.97 6.73 -6.93
C GLY A 133 -22.34 7.07 -8.27
N ASP A 134 -23.11 7.77 -9.10
CA ASP A 134 -22.68 8.18 -10.45
C ASP A 134 -22.12 9.62 -10.48
N SER A 135 -22.11 10.28 -9.32
CA SER A 135 -21.53 11.60 -9.12
C SER A 135 -20.86 11.74 -7.75
N LEU A 136 -19.86 12.62 -7.65
CA LEU A 136 -19.19 12.89 -6.37
C LEU A 136 -20.16 13.34 -5.27
N GLY A 137 -21.18 14.12 -5.63
CA GLY A 137 -22.18 14.58 -4.66
C GLY A 137 -23.04 13.44 -4.10
N GLU A 138 -23.34 12.43 -4.91
CA GLU A 138 -24.05 11.23 -4.47
C GLU A 138 -23.20 10.36 -3.57
N MET A 139 -21.99 10.03 -4.02
CA MET A 139 -21.02 9.26 -3.24
C MET A 139 -20.77 9.92 -1.88
N ARG A 140 -20.65 11.25 -1.84
CA ARG A 140 -20.45 12.02 -0.61
C ARG A 140 -21.61 11.84 0.37
N ARG A 141 -22.87 11.90 -0.10
CA ARG A 141 -24.04 11.66 0.76
C ARG A 141 -24.02 10.26 1.35
N ASN A 142 -23.68 9.25 0.54
CA ASN A 142 -23.61 7.85 1.00
C ASN A 142 -22.49 7.65 2.04
N TYR A 143 -21.34 8.28 1.82
CA TYR A 143 -20.22 8.29 2.75
C TYR A 143 -20.60 8.95 4.09
N ASP A 144 -21.19 10.15 4.06
CA ASP A 144 -21.58 10.87 5.27
C ASP A 144 -22.66 10.12 6.06
N ALA A 145 -23.64 9.52 5.38
CA ALA A 145 -24.66 8.68 6.01
C ALA A 145 -24.05 7.46 6.70
N PHE A 146 -23.08 6.81 6.06
CA PHE A 146 -22.32 5.71 6.66
C PHE A 146 -21.57 6.16 7.93
N LEU A 147 -20.89 7.30 7.88
CA LEU A 147 -20.18 7.85 9.05
C LEU A 147 -21.13 8.19 10.21
N ALA A 148 -22.28 8.82 9.90
CA ALA A 148 -23.29 9.14 10.90
C ALA A 148 -23.84 7.87 11.57
N HIS A 149 -24.07 6.80 10.80
CA HIS A 149 -24.53 5.52 11.33
C HIS A 149 -23.51 4.86 12.26
N ILE A 150 -22.23 4.77 11.86
CA ILE A 150 -21.22 4.12 12.70
C ILE A 150 -20.91 4.93 13.98
N ALA A 151 -21.00 6.26 13.92
CA ALA A 151 -20.81 7.13 15.09
C ALA A 151 -21.88 6.95 16.18
N GLN A 152 -23.05 6.37 15.84
CA GLN A 152 -24.11 6.10 16.81
C GLN A 152 -23.89 4.79 17.58
N ARG A 153 -22.99 3.92 17.12
CA ARG A 153 -22.85 2.56 17.69
C ARG A 153 -22.14 2.52 19.04
N LEU A 154 -21.17 3.40 19.25
CA LEU A 154 -20.35 3.50 20.45
C LEU A 154 -20.34 4.96 20.88
N GLN A 155 -20.96 5.27 22.03
CA GLN A 155 -21.05 6.61 22.62
C GLN A 155 -20.17 6.68 23.87
#